data_AF-L1PNF9-F1
#
_entry.id   AF-L1PNF9-F1
#
_cell.length_a   1.000
_cell.length_b   1.000
_cell.length_c   1.000
_cell.angle_alpha   90.00
_cell.angle_beta   90.00
_cell.angle_gamma   90.00
#
_symmetry.space_group_name_H-M   'P 1'
#
loop_
_entity.id
_entity.type
_entity.pdbx_description
1 polymer ?
#
loop_
_entity_poly.entity_id
_entity_poly.type
_entity_poly.pdbx_seq_one_letter_code
_entity_poly.pdbx_strand_id
1 'polypeptide(L)'
;MAIVFIACHKNNDEVPQPDPNKPTPDKPIPDKPKPDNPKPNTPTNAYLYGITIDDSWEETGVTVQQIVSAIKAMPVKPTVRIVMSKKTAITNYKPLFSAVHQVAYVMATPADSEDMKGYKTVDSYVKRFQDSYKELSAYTDFWEVGNEINGEGWMGDNPQFIADKAYGAYKFIRSKNAKTVLVSYYFKPGDQKVTMEDWLKRYIPEDMKKELDYVLVSYYEDDNGNYQPNWQEVFNNLESIFPSVKLGIGECGNNDYKKYSVQSKVQRAKHYYSMPKYVKNYVGGYFWWYWVQDCVPHQNSEVFKAINSSIKQTLK
;
A
#
# COMPACT_ATOMS: atom_id res chain seq x y z
N MET A 1 -1.70 31.55 -5.56
CA MET A 1 -2.82 30.72 -5.06
C MET A 1 -2.21 29.62 -4.23
N ALA A 2 -2.47 29.60 -2.92
CA ALA A 2 -1.98 28.55 -2.04
C ALA A 2 -2.82 27.28 -2.29
N ILE A 3 -2.20 26.25 -2.84
CA ILE A 3 -2.80 24.92 -2.93
C ILE A 3 -2.79 24.38 -1.50
N VAL A 4 -3.97 24.38 -0.87
CA VAL A 4 -4.19 23.72 0.42
C VAL A 4 -4.31 22.23 0.10
N PHE A 5 -3.21 21.50 0.23
CA PHE A 5 -3.27 20.04 0.30
C PHE A 5 -3.97 19.67 1.62
N ILE A 6 -5.16 19.10 1.50
CA ILE A 6 -5.83 18.43 2.61
C ILE A 6 -5.11 17.10 2.74
N ALA A 7 -4.15 17.04 3.67
CA ALA A 7 -3.54 15.80 4.13
C ALA A 7 -4.63 14.77 4.44
N CYS A 8 -4.38 13.50 4.14
CA CYS A 8 -5.12 12.41 4.72
C CYS A 8 -4.95 12.49 6.24
N HIS A 9 -5.97 13.03 6.91
CA HIS A 9 -6.12 13.11 8.36
C HIS A 9 -4.92 13.70 9.13
N LYS A 10 -5.02 15.01 9.43
CA LYS A 10 -4.44 15.52 10.69
C LYS A 10 -5.12 14.79 11.84
N ASN A 11 -4.44 13.81 12.43
CA ASN A 11 -4.79 13.33 13.76
C ASN A 11 -4.63 14.51 14.73
N ASN A 12 -5.74 14.95 15.30
CA ASN A 12 -5.75 16.00 16.32
C ASN A 12 -4.82 15.60 17.47
N ASP A 13 -3.96 16.54 17.86
CA ASP A 13 -3.04 16.41 18.99
C ASP A 13 -3.83 16.41 20.30
N GLU A 14 -4.32 15.25 20.71
CA GLU A 14 -4.61 14.94 22.10
C GLU A 14 -3.95 13.61 22.46
N VAL A 15 -3.14 13.64 23.53
CA VAL A 15 -2.55 12.44 24.13
C VAL A 15 -3.70 11.58 24.68
N PRO A 16 -3.96 10.37 24.17
CA PRO A 16 -5.00 9.53 24.75
C PRO A 16 -4.52 9.04 26.11
N GLN A 17 -5.26 9.38 27.17
CA GLN A 17 -5.13 8.69 28.44
C GLN A 17 -5.60 7.24 28.29
N PRO A 18 -5.03 6.27 29.03
CA PRO A 18 -5.46 4.88 28.94
C PRO A 18 -6.94 4.75 29.33
N ASP A 19 -7.78 4.25 28.43
CA ASP A 19 -9.17 3.90 28.74
C ASP A 19 -9.19 2.63 29.62
N PRO A 20 -9.65 2.72 30.89
CA PRO A 20 -9.72 1.56 31.78
C PRO A 20 -10.79 0.53 31.35
N ASN A 21 -11.62 0.83 30.34
CA ASN A 21 -12.64 -0.07 29.78
C ASN A 21 -12.24 -0.67 28.42
N LYS A 22 -10.98 -0.54 27.99
CA LYS A 22 -10.48 -1.17 26.75
C LYS A 22 -10.73 -2.69 26.81
N PRO A 23 -11.45 -3.28 25.84
CA PRO A 23 -11.64 -4.72 25.77
C PRO A 23 -10.29 -5.43 25.74
N THR A 24 -10.14 -6.46 26.58
CA THR A 24 -8.99 -7.36 26.52
C THR A 24 -9.02 -8.11 25.18
N PRO A 25 -7.87 -8.26 24.48
CA PRO A 25 -7.83 -9.07 23.26
C PRO A 25 -8.35 -10.47 23.54
N ASP A 26 -9.21 -10.97 22.67
CA ASP A 26 -9.69 -12.35 22.70
C ASP A 26 -8.53 -13.35 22.84
N LYS A 27 -8.82 -14.48 23.49
CA LYS A 27 -7.88 -15.56 23.80
C LYS A 27 -6.93 -15.88 22.63
N PRO A 28 -5.65 -16.19 22.92
CA PRO A 28 -4.68 -16.57 21.90
C PRO A 28 -5.22 -17.69 21.00
N ILE A 29 -5.22 -17.44 19.69
CA ILE A 29 -5.36 -18.50 18.68
C ILE A 29 -4.15 -19.42 18.86
N PRO A 30 -4.31 -20.76 18.92
CA PRO A 30 -3.21 -21.66 19.22
C PRO A 30 -2.04 -21.50 18.26
N ASP A 31 -0.84 -21.28 18.81
CA ASP A 31 0.42 -21.34 18.09
C ASP A 31 0.66 -22.77 17.57
N LYS A 32 0.67 -22.92 16.24
CA LYS A 32 1.78 -23.50 15.46
C LYS A 32 1.35 -23.72 13.99
N PRO A 33 2.09 -23.09 13.07
CA PRO A 33 2.75 -23.85 12.02
C PRO A 33 4.24 -24.00 12.36
N LYS A 34 4.78 -25.18 12.05
CA LYS A 34 6.21 -25.47 12.05
C LYS A 34 6.93 -24.48 11.10
N PRO A 35 8.13 -23.98 11.43
CA PRO A 35 8.88 -23.09 10.54
C PRO A 35 9.53 -23.94 9.43
N ASP A 36 8.73 -24.46 8.52
CA ASP A 36 9.23 -24.78 7.19
C ASP A 36 9.28 -23.44 6.48
N ASN A 37 10.48 -22.91 6.19
CA ASN A 37 10.66 -21.69 5.40
C ASN A 37 9.70 -21.75 4.19
N PRO A 38 8.58 -21.00 4.17
CA PRO A 38 7.64 -21.13 3.09
C PRO A 38 8.36 -20.61 1.85
N LYS A 39 8.41 -21.43 0.79
CA LYS A 39 8.76 -20.89 -0.53
C LYS A 39 7.91 -19.63 -0.75
N PRO A 40 8.46 -18.54 -1.32
CA PRO A 40 7.72 -17.30 -1.52
C PRO A 40 6.39 -17.62 -2.20
N ASN A 41 5.29 -17.45 -1.46
CA ASN A 41 3.94 -17.59 -1.98
C ASN A 41 3.80 -16.47 -3.01
N THR A 42 3.95 -16.81 -4.28
CA THR A 42 3.88 -15.83 -5.36
C THR A 42 2.48 -15.87 -5.95
N PRO A 43 1.84 -14.71 -6.19
CA PRO A 43 0.61 -14.64 -6.94
C PRO A 43 0.74 -15.42 -8.25
N THR A 44 -0.18 -16.37 -8.45
CA THR A 44 -0.21 -17.24 -9.64
C THR A 44 -0.96 -16.61 -10.80
N ASN A 45 -1.72 -15.55 -10.54
CA ASN A 45 -2.43 -14.79 -11.57
C ASN A 45 -1.50 -13.78 -12.23
N ALA A 46 -1.75 -13.48 -13.51
CA ALA A 46 -1.05 -12.42 -14.24
C ALA A 46 -1.25 -11.03 -13.59
N TYR A 47 -2.36 -10.84 -12.87
CA TYR A 47 -2.72 -9.62 -12.15
C TYR A 47 -2.63 -9.79 -10.64
N LEU A 48 -2.16 -8.73 -9.97
CA LEU A 48 -2.35 -8.46 -8.56
C LEU A 48 -3.68 -7.74 -8.37
N TYR A 49 -4.49 -8.24 -7.43
CA TYR A 49 -5.69 -7.57 -6.94
C TYR A 49 -5.44 -7.15 -5.50
N GLY A 50 -5.08 -5.88 -5.34
CA GLY A 50 -4.66 -5.30 -4.08
C GLY A 50 -5.81 -4.75 -3.27
N ILE A 51 -5.72 -4.81 -1.94
CA ILE A 51 -6.58 -4.10 -0.98
C ILE A 51 -5.70 -3.63 0.18
N THR A 52 -6.05 -2.54 0.85
CA THR A 52 -5.24 -1.97 1.93
C THR A 52 -5.94 -2.07 3.28
N ILE A 53 -5.14 -2.35 4.31
CA ILE A 53 -5.51 -2.22 5.72
C ILE A 53 -4.55 -1.18 6.33
N ASP A 54 -5.07 0.00 6.63
CA ASP A 54 -4.38 1.07 7.35
C ASP A 54 -4.92 1.17 8.78
N ASP A 55 -4.15 1.70 9.74
CA ASP A 55 -4.49 1.74 11.17
C ASP A 55 -5.81 2.44 11.52
N SER A 56 -6.36 3.32 10.67
CA SER A 56 -7.66 3.97 10.95
C SER A 56 -8.83 2.99 11.00
N TRP A 57 -8.64 1.75 10.54
CA TRP A 57 -9.62 0.68 10.70
C TRP A 57 -9.98 0.40 12.16
N GLU A 58 -9.06 0.63 13.11
CA GLU A 58 -9.32 0.38 14.53
C GLU A 58 -10.48 1.24 15.07
N GLU A 59 -10.70 2.43 14.49
CA GLU A 59 -11.80 3.33 14.86
C GLU A 59 -13.17 2.83 14.41
N THR A 60 -13.22 1.85 13.50
CA THR A 60 -14.48 1.35 12.93
C THR A 60 -15.18 0.32 13.83
N GLY A 61 -14.49 -0.23 14.83
CA GLY A 61 -14.97 -1.35 15.64
C GLY A 61 -15.04 -2.70 14.90
N VAL A 62 -14.55 -2.76 13.65
CA VAL A 62 -14.39 -3.99 12.90
C VAL A 62 -13.37 -4.90 13.60
N THR A 63 -13.59 -6.21 13.56
CA THR A 63 -12.65 -7.19 14.10
C THR A 63 -11.78 -7.81 13.01
N VAL A 64 -10.61 -8.35 13.39
CA VAL A 64 -9.74 -9.12 12.49
C VAL A 64 -10.50 -10.29 11.84
N GLN A 65 -11.42 -10.94 12.57
CA GLN A 65 -12.23 -12.03 12.05
C GLN A 65 -13.19 -11.57 10.95
N GLN A 66 -13.77 -10.36 11.08
CA GLN A 66 -14.62 -9.78 10.04
C GLN A 66 -13.81 -9.42 8.78
N ILE A 67 -12.60 -8.88 8.96
CA ILE A 67 -11.65 -8.62 7.87
C ILE A 67 -11.31 -9.92 7.14
N VAL A 68 -10.88 -10.95 7.86
CA VAL A 68 -10.54 -12.27 7.29
C VAL A 68 -11.73 -12.89 6.57
N SER A 69 -12.94 -12.76 7.13
CA SER A 69 -14.18 -13.23 6.51
C SER A 69 -14.46 -12.53 5.18
N ALA A 70 -14.29 -11.21 5.13
CA ALA A 70 -14.44 -10.43 3.90
C ALA A 70 -13.38 -10.77 2.84
N ILE A 71 -12.12 -10.98 3.24
CA ILE A 71 -11.04 -11.41 2.33
C ILE A 71 -11.36 -12.78 1.72
N LYS A 72 -11.79 -13.75 2.53
CA LYS A 72 -12.18 -15.10 2.05
C LYS A 72 -13.34 -15.08 1.06
N ALA A 73 -14.21 -14.06 1.12
CA ALA A 73 -15.36 -13.91 0.23
C ALA A 73 -14.99 -13.29 -1.13
N MET A 74 -13.75 -12.84 -1.33
CA MET A 74 -13.27 -12.34 -2.62
C MET A 74 -13.14 -13.48 -3.65
N PRO A 75 -13.33 -13.20 -4.96
CA PRO A 75 -13.28 -14.22 -6.02
C PRO A 75 -11.88 -14.75 -6.34
N VAL A 76 -10.86 -14.17 -5.72
CA VAL A 76 -9.43 -14.50 -5.90
C VAL A 76 -8.75 -14.41 -4.54
N LYS A 77 -7.57 -15.02 -4.40
CA LYS A 77 -6.65 -14.73 -3.29
C LYS A 77 -6.00 -13.36 -3.54
N PRO A 78 -6.37 -12.28 -2.81
CA PRO A 78 -5.86 -10.94 -3.08
C PRO A 78 -4.45 -10.75 -2.52
N THR A 79 -3.84 -9.61 -2.83
CA THR A 79 -2.68 -9.08 -2.09
C THR A 79 -3.17 -8.02 -1.12
N VAL A 80 -2.93 -8.20 0.17
CA VAL A 80 -3.29 -7.24 1.21
C VAL A 80 -2.06 -6.42 1.57
N ARG A 81 -2.13 -5.12 1.34
CA ARG A 81 -1.15 -4.14 1.80
C ARG A 81 -1.51 -3.73 3.23
N ILE A 82 -0.59 -3.94 4.17
CA ILE A 82 -0.78 -3.56 5.58
C ILE A 82 0.16 -2.41 5.90
N VAL A 83 -0.43 -1.23 6.13
CA VAL A 83 0.29 0.01 6.46
C VAL A 83 0.49 0.08 7.96
N MET A 84 1.74 0.28 8.39
CA MET A 84 2.10 0.32 9.80
C MET A 84 2.43 1.75 10.25
N SER A 85 1.69 2.31 11.19
CA SER A 85 2.05 3.58 11.84
C SER A 85 3.39 3.49 12.55
N LYS A 86 4.16 4.58 12.46
CA LYS A 86 5.36 4.80 13.27
C LYS A 86 5.09 4.75 14.78
N LYS A 87 3.86 5.08 15.23
CA LYS A 87 3.50 5.14 16.66
C LYS A 87 3.19 3.76 17.26
N THR A 88 2.86 2.78 16.42
CA THR A 88 2.49 1.43 16.86
C THR A 88 3.72 0.52 16.90
N ALA A 89 3.85 -0.24 18.00
CA ALA A 89 4.88 -1.26 18.13
C ALA A 89 4.67 -2.35 17.08
N ILE A 90 5.75 -2.74 16.38
CA ILE A 90 5.72 -3.72 15.28
C ILE A 90 5.09 -5.05 15.72
N THR A 91 5.38 -5.47 16.96
CA THR A 91 4.84 -6.70 17.54
C THR A 91 3.31 -6.72 17.62
N ASN A 92 2.66 -5.55 17.71
CA ASN A 92 1.20 -5.45 17.79
C ASN A 92 0.54 -5.80 16.45
N TYR A 93 1.26 -5.73 15.33
CA TYR A 93 0.75 -6.13 14.02
C TYR A 93 0.76 -7.64 13.80
N LYS A 94 1.50 -8.41 14.61
CA LYS A 94 1.70 -9.84 14.39
C LYS A 94 0.39 -10.64 14.32
N PRO A 95 -0.63 -10.40 15.18
CA PRO A 95 -1.92 -11.09 15.05
C PRO A 95 -2.63 -10.81 13.73
N LEU A 96 -2.64 -9.55 13.27
CA LEU A 96 -3.25 -9.15 12.00
C LEU A 96 -2.52 -9.80 10.82
N PHE A 97 -1.19 -9.68 10.76
CA PHE A 97 -0.37 -10.29 9.71
C PHE A 97 -0.56 -11.80 9.63
N SER A 98 -0.50 -12.49 10.79
CA SER A 98 -0.69 -13.94 10.86
C SER A 98 -2.07 -14.37 10.37
N ALA A 99 -3.13 -13.65 10.76
CA ALA A 99 -4.50 -13.98 10.35
C ALA A 99 -4.74 -13.72 8.84
N VAL A 100 -4.23 -12.60 8.33
CA VAL A 100 -4.39 -12.21 6.92
C VAL A 100 -3.58 -13.12 5.98
N HIS A 101 -2.35 -13.49 6.35
CA HIS A 101 -1.47 -14.34 5.52
C HIS A 101 -2.06 -15.74 5.25
N GLN A 102 -2.97 -16.22 6.11
CA GLN A 102 -3.72 -17.46 5.87
C GLN A 102 -4.66 -17.40 4.66
N VAL A 103 -5.08 -16.20 4.26
CA VAL A 103 -6.16 -16.00 3.25
C VAL A 103 -5.78 -15.05 2.11
N ALA A 104 -4.64 -14.36 2.20
CA ALA A 104 -4.13 -13.44 1.21
C ALA A 104 -2.61 -13.55 1.07
N TYR A 105 -2.06 -12.95 0.02
CA TYR A 105 -0.65 -12.56 0.04
C TYR A 105 -0.50 -11.26 0.81
N VAL A 106 0.60 -11.03 1.51
CA VAL A 106 0.78 -9.84 2.36
C VAL A 106 1.94 -8.97 1.87
N MET A 107 1.65 -7.69 1.64
CA MET A 107 2.64 -6.64 1.44
C MET A 107 2.74 -5.82 2.72
N ALA A 108 3.92 -5.83 3.35
CA ALA A 108 4.20 -4.97 4.48
C ALA A 108 4.59 -3.57 3.99
N THR A 109 3.98 -2.53 4.58
CA THR A 109 4.40 -1.14 4.44
C THR A 109 4.87 -0.62 5.81
N PRO A 110 6.16 -0.79 6.16
CA PRO A 110 6.68 -0.42 7.48
C PRO A 110 6.64 1.07 7.81
N ALA A 111 6.60 1.92 6.80
CA ALA A 111 6.54 3.35 6.95
C ALA A 111 5.72 3.96 5.80
N ASP A 112 4.61 4.60 6.16
CA ASP A 112 3.84 5.43 5.25
C ASP A 112 4.60 6.73 4.87
N SER A 113 4.20 7.35 3.76
CA SER A 113 4.81 8.55 3.21
C SER A 113 4.76 9.70 4.23
N GLU A 114 3.66 9.89 4.95
CA GLU A 114 3.53 10.94 5.97
C GLU A 114 4.48 10.76 7.17
N ASP A 115 4.84 9.51 7.48
CA ASP A 115 5.77 9.16 8.55
C ASP A 115 7.24 9.31 8.12
N MET A 116 7.54 9.33 6.81
CA MET A 116 8.92 9.34 6.29
C MET A 116 9.71 10.56 6.73
N LYS A 117 9.09 11.74 6.89
CA LYS A 117 9.73 12.97 7.43
C LYS A 117 10.19 12.81 8.89
N GLY A 118 9.59 11.84 9.59
CA GLY A 118 9.90 11.52 10.97
C GLY A 118 11.20 10.75 11.16
N TYR A 119 11.78 10.18 10.10
CA TYR A 119 13.06 9.48 10.13
C TYR A 119 14.20 10.44 9.78
N LYS A 120 14.99 10.81 10.79
CA LYS A 120 16.00 11.89 10.68
C LYS A 120 17.32 11.43 10.06
N THR A 121 17.53 10.12 9.95
CA THR A 121 18.68 9.51 9.26
C THR A 121 18.22 8.34 8.39
N VAL A 122 19.02 7.97 7.38
CA VAL A 122 18.80 6.74 6.60
C VAL A 122 18.77 5.54 7.53
N ASP A 123 19.72 5.43 8.46
CA ASP A 123 19.79 4.32 9.43
C ASP A 123 18.53 4.20 10.27
N SER A 124 17.91 5.31 10.69
CA SER A 124 16.65 5.26 11.46
C SER A 124 15.50 4.69 10.63
N TYR A 125 15.47 4.98 9.32
CA TYR A 125 14.49 4.41 8.40
C TYR A 125 14.78 2.93 8.18
N VAL A 126 16.03 2.55 7.88
CA VAL A 126 16.43 1.14 7.69
C VAL A 126 16.19 0.31 8.95
N LYS A 127 16.40 0.87 10.14
CA LYS A 127 16.12 0.19 11.41
C LYS A 127 14.65 -0.23 11.54
N ARG A 128 13.71 0.60 11.07
CA ARG A 128 12.28 0.23 11.03
C ARG A 128 12.08 -1.03 10.18
N PHE A 129 12.72 -1.12 9.02
CA PHE A 129 12.65 -2.31 8.16
C PHE A 129 13.32 -3.54 8.79
N GLN A 130 14.45 -3.37 9.47
CA GLN A 130 15.12 -4.45 10.20
C GLN A 130 14.22 -5.04 11.29
N ASP A 131 13.58 -4.16 12.08
CA ASP A 131 12.68 -4.58 13.14
C ASP A 131 11.41 -5.23 12.57
N SER A 132 10.82 -4.65 11.53
CA SER A 132 9.64 -5.23 10.88
C SER A 132 9.97 -6.59 10.27
N TYR A 133 11.12 -6.74 9.60
CA TYR A 133 11.55 -8.01 9.04
C TYR A 133 11.73 -9.07 10.14
N LYS A 134 12.38 -8.71 11.25
CA LYS A 134 12.59 -9.63 12.37
C LYS A 134 11.27 -10.18 12.92
N GLU A 135 10.26 -9.34 13.07
CA GLU A 135 9.00 -9.72 13.73
C GLU A 135 7.95 -10.30 12.76
N LEU A 136 7.93 -9.86 11.50
CA LEU A 136 6.81 -10.08 10.57
C LEU A 136 7.18 -10.85 9.28
N SER A 137 8.46 -11.14 9.02
CA SER A 137 8.88 -11.80 7.77
C SER A 137 8.23 -13.17 7.52
N ALA A 138 7.88 -13.91 8.57
CA ALA A 138 7.16 -15.18 8.46
C ALA A 138 5.76 -15.05 7.84
N TYR A 139 5.18 -13.84 7.83
CA TYR A 139 3.83 -13.53 7.37
C TYR A 139 3.81 -12.50 6.25
N THR A 140 4.95 -12.26 5.59
CA THR A 140 5.11 -11.18 4.61
C THR A 140 5.68 -11.73 3.30
N ASP A 141 5.01 -11.46 2.19
CA ASP A 141 5.41 -11.89 0.85
C ASP A 141 6.12 -10.77 0.07
N PHE A 142 5.83 -9.50 0.39
CA PHE A 142 6.40 -8.30 -0.24
C PHE A 142 6.71 -7.21 0.78
N TRP A 143 7.72 -6.39 0.49
CA TRP A 143 8.10 -5.25 1.31
C TRP A 143 8.06 -3.96 0.50
N GLU A 144 7.22 -3.03 0.89
CA GLU A 144 7.20 -1.67 0.35
C GLU A 144 8.32 -0.85 0.98
N VAL A 145 9.37 -0.60 0.21
CA VAL A 145 10.62 0.02 0.68
C VAL A 145 10.62 1.54 0.62
N GLY A 146 9.55 2.12 0.07
CA GLY A 146 9.28 3.56 0.07
C GLY A 146 7.87 3.81 -0.47
N ASN A 147 7.08 4.58 0.28
CA ASN A 147 5.74 5.00 -0.12
C ASN A 147 5.75 6.42 -0.68
N GLU A 148 5.07 6.64 -1.82
CA GLU A 148 4.90 7.94 -2.49
C GLU A 148 6.16 8.82 -2.46
N ILE A 149 7.29 8.21 -2.80
CA ILE A 149 8.63 8.77 -2.52
C ILE A 149 8.93 10.12 -3.18
N ASN A 150 8.20 10.46 -4.23
CA ASN A 150 8.29 11.72 -4.94
C ASN A 150 7.29 12.78 -4.44
N GLY A 151 6.62 12.52 -3.32
CA GLY A 151 5.66 13.45 -2.71
C GLY A 151 6.27 14.79 -2.35
N GLU A 152 5.57 15.87 -2.67
CA GLU A 152 6.00 17.25 -2.39
C GLU A 152 5.17 17.85 -1.24
N GLY A 153 5.83 18.34 -0.20
CA GLY A 153 5.18 19.05 0.92
C GLY A 153 4.98 18.22 2.20
N TRP A 154 4.89 16.89 2.12
CA TRP A 154 4.74 16.03 3.30
C TRP A 154 5.94 15.11 3.59
N MET A 155 6.80 14.87 2.61
CA MET A 155 7.97 13.96 2.71
C MET A 155 9.24 14.61 3.28
N GLY A 156 9.24 15.94 3.39
CA GLY A 156 10.41 16.78 3.63
C GLY A 156 10.98 17.37 2.34
N ASP A 157 11.92 18.31 2.46
CA ASP A 157 12.35 19.14 1.31
C ASP A 157 13.60 18.63 0.58
N ASN A 158 14.18 17.50 1.01
CA ASN A 158 15.38 16.92 0.41
C ASN A 158 15.07 15.62 -0.36
N PRO A 159 14.88 15.69 -1.68
CA PRO A 159 14.54 14.52 -2.50
C PRO A 159 15.64 13.46 -2.53
N GLN A 160 16.92 13.84 -2.49
CA GLN A 160 18.02 12.88 -2.42
C GLN A 160 17.95 12.10 -1.10
N PHE A 161 17.71 12.77 0.03
CA PHE A 161 17.58 12.10 1.32
C PHE A 161 16.35 11.18 1.40
N ILE A 162 15.26 11.52 0.71
CA ILE A 162 14.09 10.64 0.58
C ILE A 162 14.45 9.37 -0.20
N ALA A 163 15.15 9.53 -1.33
CA ALA A 163 15.63 8.41 -2.13
C ALA A 163 16.65 7.55 -1.37
N ASP A 164 17.58 8.15 -0.63
CA ASP A 164 18.59 7.43 0.16
C ASP A 164 17.94 6.55 1.25
N LYS A 165 16.86 7.04 1.88
CA LYS A 165 16.05 6.24 2.81
C LYS A 165 15.46 5.01 2.11
N ALA A 166 14.76 5.21 0.99
CA ALA A 166 14.15 4.11 0.24
C ALA A 166 15.20 3.11 -0.27
N TYR A 167 16.35 3.61 -0.74
CA TYR A 167 17.46 2.79 -1.20
C TYR A 167 18.10 1.98 -0.06
N GLY A 168 18.28 2.57 1.13
CA GLY A 168 18.76 1.85 2.31
C GLY A 168 17.84 0.68 2.70
N ALA A 169 16.52 0.93 2.73
CA ALA A 169 15.53 -0.11 3.01
C ALA A 169 15.54 -1.20 1.93
N TYR A 170 15.61 -0.82 0.65
CA TYR A 170 15.78 -1.71 -0.48
C TYR A 170 16.99 -2.63 -0.32
N LYS A 171 18.19 -2.09 -0.04
CA LYS A 171 19.40 -2.91 0.11
C LYS A 171 19.27 -3.92 1.25
N PHE A 172 18.69 -3.50 2.37
CA PHE A 172 18.46 -4.41 3.50
C PHE A 172 17.51 -5.55 3.11
N ILE A 173 16.33 -5.25 2.55
CA ILE A 173 15.35 -6.29 2.17
C ILE A 173 15.90 -7.22 1.08
N ARG A 174 16.58 -6.68 0.07
CA ARG A 174 17.22 -7.49 -0.98
C ARG A 174 18.30 -8.40 -0.43
N SER A 175 19.07 -7.97 0.59
CA SER A 175 20.06 -8.83 1.26
C SER A 175 19.43 -10.06 1.93
N LYS A 176 18.11 -10.07 2.13
CA LYS A 176 17.33 -11.20 2.65
C LYS A 176 16.68 -12.05 1.56
N ASN A 177 16.95 -11.77 0.28
CA ASN A 177 16.28 -12.37 -0.87
C ASN A 177 14.75 -12.18 -0.87
N ALA A 178 14.27 -11.13 -0.22
CA ALA A 178 12.84 -10.81 -0.13
C ALA A 178 12.44 -9.81 -1.23
N LYS A 179 11.16 -9.85 -1.64
CA LYS A 179 10.63 -9.02 -2.73
C LYS A 179 10.45 -7.58 -2.29
N THR A 180 10.81 -6.66 -3.18
CA THR A 180 10.79 -5.22 -2.94
C THR A 180 9.80 -4.49 -3.84
N VAL A 181 9.05 -3.56 -3.26
CA VAL A 181 8.03 -2.74 -3.92
C VAL A 181 8.37 -1.28 -3.65
N LEU A 182 8.36 -0.46 -4.69
CA LEU A 182 8.48 1.00 -4.57
C LEU A 182 7.17 1.63 -5.01
N VAL A 183 6.63 2.56 -4.23
CA VAL A 183 5.42 3.31 -4.62
C VAL A 183 5.81 4.77 -4.89
N SER A 184 5.38 5.27 -6.05
CA SER A 184 5.47 6.67 -6.44
C SER A 184 4.06 7.28 -6.51
N TYR A 185 3.95 8.60 -6.45
CA TYR A 185 2.68 9.32 -6.59
C TYR A 185 2.60 10.02 -7.95
N TYR A 186 1.51 9.85 -8.67
CA TYR A 186 1.26 10.62 -9.89
C TYR A 186 0.51 11.91 -9.58
N PHE A 187 1.09 13.06 -9.93
CA PHE A 187 0.43 14.35 -9.87
C PHE A 187 -0.14 14.75 -11.24
N LYS A 188 -1.28 15.43 -11.23
CA LYS A 188 -1.78 16.15 -12.39
C LYS A 188 -0.68 17.06 -12.97
N PRO A 189 -0.56 17.17 -14.31
CA PRO A 189 0.42 18.05 -14.94
C PRO A 189 0.34 19.49 -14.40
N GLY A 190 1.47 20.00 -13.92
CA GLY A 190 1.61 21.34 -13.35
C GLY A 190 1.54 21.42 -11.82
N ASP A 191 1.10 20.36 -11.13
CA ASP A 191 0.91 20.38 -9.67
C ASP A 191 2.15 19.92 -8.87
N GLN A 192 3.22 19.52 -9.55
CA GLN A 192 4.52 19.13 -8.97
C GLN A 192 5.67 19.93 -9.60
N LYS A 193 6.73 20.23 -8.84
CA LYS A 193 7.95 20.87 -9.37
C LYS A 193 8.74 19.94 -10.28
N VAL A 194 8.76 18.65 -9.94
CA VAL A 194 9.41 17.61 -10.71
C VAL A 194 8.41 16.48 -10.95
N THR A 195 8.03 16.28 -12.21
CA THR A 195 8.08 14.94 -12.83
C THR A 195 8.05 13.71 -11.94
N MET A 196 6.99 12.90 -11.82
CA MET A 196 7.14 11.57 -11.20
C MET A 196 8.24 10.79 -11.93
N GLU A 197 8.19 10.78 -13.26
CA GLU A 197 9.16 10.15 -14.14
C GLU A 197 10.56 10.75 -14.00
N ASP A 198 10.66 12.09 -14.00
CA ASP A 198 11.97 12.76 -13.87
C ASP A 198 12.58 12.58 -12.48
N TRP A 199 11.76 12.54 -11.43
CA TRP A 199 12.19 12.27 -10.06
C TRP A 199 12.74 10.83 -9.97
N LEU A 200 12.00 9.85 -10.50
CA LEU A 200 12.42 8.44 -10.52
C LEU A 200 13.71 8.25 -11.33
N LYS A 201 13.83 8.90 -12.49
CA LYS A 201 15.06 8.88 -13.29
C LYS A 201 16.25 9.46 -12.55
N ARG A 202 16.05 10.59 -11.86
CA ARG A 202 17.11 11.37 -11.21
C ARG A 202 17.62 10.74 -9.92
N TYR A 203 16.71 10.25 -9.06
CA TYR A 203 17.06 9.92 -7.68
C TYR A 203 17.12 8.42 -7.38
N ILE A 204 16.46 7.55 -8.17
CA ILE A 204 16.56 6.11 -7.96
C ILE A 204 17.85 5.57 -8.59
N PRO A 205 18.71 4.86 -7.82
CA PRO A 205 19.95 4.28 -8.36
C PRO A 205 19.69 3.18 -9.40
N GLU A 206 20.64 3.01 -10.32
CA GLU A 206 20.52 2.08 -11.45
C GLU A 206 20.40 0.61 -11.06
N ASP A 207 21.01 0.18 -9.95
CA ASP A 207 20.85 -1.19 -9.44
C ASP A 207 19.42 -1.40 -8.93
N MET A 208 18.88 -0.45 -8.17
CA MET A 208 17.50 -0.47 -7.71
C MET A 208 16.50 -0.46 -8.87
N LYS A 209 16.71 0.35 -9.93
CA LYS A 209 15.83 0.35 -11.11
C LYS A 209 15.78 -1.00 -11.82
N LYS A 210 16.86 -1.78 -11.81
CA LYS A 210 16.95 -3.07 -12.51
C LYS A 210 16.44 -4.24 -11.69
N GLU A 211 16.53 -4.13 -10.36
CA GLU A 211 16.32 -5.26 -9.45
C GLU A 211 15.11 -5.13 -8.51
N LEU A 212 14.40 -3.99 -8.51
CA LEU A 212 13.09 -3.90 -7.88
C LEU A 212 12.16 -4.99 -8.44
N ASP A 213 11.32 -5.56 -7.60
CA ASP A 213 10.33 -6.53 -8.05
C ASP A 213 9.09 -5.82 -8.61
N TYR A 214 8.73 -4.68 -8.01
CA TYR A 214 7.57 -3.86 -8.38
C TYR A 214 7.84 -2.36 -8.24
N VAL A 215 7.31 -1.57 -9.18
CA VAL A 215 7.10 -0.12 -9.06
C VAL A 215 5.62 0.14 -9.30
N LEU A 216 4.95 0.72 -8.30
CA LEU A 216 3.52 0.97 -8.33
C LEU A 216 3.22 2.45 -8.20
N VAL A 217 2.08 2.89 -8.75
CA VAL A 217 1.65 4.28 -8.78
C VAL A 217 0.47 4.50 -7.83
N SER A 218 0.65 5.32 -6.81
CA SER A 218 -0.43 5.92 -6.03
C SER A 218 -1.11 7.01 -6.84
N TYR A 219 -2.45 7.02 -6.84
CA TYR A 219 -3.23 8.07 -7.47
C TYR A 219 -4.61 8.24 -6.84
N TYR A 220 -4.93 9.49 -6.48
CA TYR A 220 -6.25 9.89 -6.01
C TYR A 220 -6.77 11.04 -6.86
N GLU A 221 -7.84 10.79 -7.61
CA GLU A 221 -8.40 11.82 -8.49
C GLU A 221 -8.89 13.05 -7.70
N ASP A 222 -9.31 12.85 -6.45
CA ASP A 222 -9.82 13.91 -5.59
C ASP A 222 -8.74 14.93 -5.19
N ASP A 223 -7.48 14.49 -5.08
CA ASP A 223 -6.33 15.37 -4.87
C ASP A 223 -5.92 16.09 -6.15
N ASN A 224 -6.29 15.51 -7.30
CA ASN A 224 -5.84 15.93 -8.63
C ASN A 224 -6.94 16.65 -9.41
N GLY A 225 -7.93 17.22 -8.71
CA GLY A 225 -9.04 17.98 -9.32
C GLY A 225 -9.85 17.16 -10.33
N ASN A 226 -10.03 15.87 -10.06
CA ASN A 226 -10.66 14.87 -10.94
C ASN A 226 -9.99 14.69 -12.30
N TYR A 227 -8.71 15.08 -12.42
CA TYR A 227 -7.93 14.78 -13.62
C TYR A 227 -7.85 13.26 -13.83
N GLN A 228 -7.80 12.84 -15.09
CA GLN A 228 -7.61 11.45 -15.47
C GLN A 228 -6.33 11.33 -16.29
N PRO A 229 -5.29 10.66 -15.79
CA PRO A 229 -4.05 10.47 -16.52
C PRO A 229 -4.28 9.65 -17.78
N ASN A 230 -3.46 9.90 -18.80
CA ASN A 230 -3.30 8.95 -19.89
C ASN A 230 -2.48 7.76 -19.37
N TRP A 231 -3.15 6.79 -18.75
CA TRP A 231 -2.48 5.65 -18.11
C TRP A 231 -1.58 4.85 -19.05
N GLN A 232 -1.93 4.75 -20.34
CA GLN A 232 -1.09 4.09 -21.34
C GLN A 232 0.27 4.80 -21.48
N GLU A 233 0.26 6.14 -21.54
CA GLU A 233 1.47 6.95 -21.65
C GLU A 233 2.30 6.90 -20.36
N VAL A 234 1.65 7.00 -19.19
CA VAL A 234 2.32 6.87 -17.89
C VAL A 234 3.05 5.53 -17.77
N PHE A 235 2.36 4.42 -18.09
CA PHE A 235 2.97 3.10 -17.98
C PHE A 235 4.01 2.81 -19.08
N ASN A 236 3.88 3.39 -20.28
CA ASN A 236 4.96 3.34 -21.29
C ASN A 236 6.23 4.04 -20.78
N ASN A 237 6.09 5.21 -20.17
CA ASN A 237 7.22 5.95 -19.61
C ASN A 237 7.88 5.18 -18.46
N LEU A 238 7.07 4.58 -17.57
CA LEU A 238 7.58 3.75 -16.49
C LEU A 238 8.26 2.47 -17.00
N GLU A 239 7.74 1.81 -18.04
CA GLU A 239 8.39 0.64 -18.67
C GLU A 239 9.76 1.02 -19.26
N SER A 240 9.90 2.23 -19.80
CA SER A 240 11.22 2.73 -20.26
C SER A 240 12.21 2.96 -19.12
N ILE A 241 11.76 3.32 -17.92
CA ILE A 241 12.63 3.54 -16.75
C ILE A 241 12.94 2.20 -16.06
N PHE A 242 11.98 1.28 -16.04
CA PHE A 242 12.02 0.02 -15.30
C PHE A 242 11.63 -1.19 -16.20
N PRO A 243 12.45 -1.53 -17.21
CA PRO A 243 12.06 -2.46 -18.27
C PRO A 243 11.86 -3.92 -17.81
N SER A 244 12.44 -4.31 -16.67
CA SER A 244 12.35 -5.66 -16.09
C SER A 244 11.46 -5.75 -14.85
N VAL A 245 10.97 -4.61 -14.34
CA VAL A 245 10.21 -4.52 -13.09
C VAL A 245 8.72 -4.63 -13.37
N LYS A 246 7.92 -5.17 -12.46
CA LYS A 246 6.46 -5.19 -12.62
C LYS A 246 5.85 -3.82 -12.30
N LEU A 247 4.91 -3.39 -13.13
CA LEU A 247 4.29 -2.06 -13.02
C LEU A 247 2.81 -2.14 -12.67
N GLY A 248 2.32 -1.17 -11.90
CA GLY A 248 0.92 -1.20 -11.46
C GLY A 248 0.45 0.04 -10.72
N ILE A 249 -0.75 -0.04 -10.16
CA ILE A 249 -1.38 0.93 -9.28
C ILE A 249 -1.15 0.47 -7.84
N GLY A 250 -0.49 1.31 -7.04
CA GLY A 250 -0.05 1.05 -5.67
C GLY A 250 -1.04 1.54 -4.63
N GLU A 251 -1.84 2.53 -4.98
CA GLU A 251 -2.95 3.04 -4.16
C GLU A 251 -4.01 3.64 -5.07
N CYS A 252 -5.28 3.44 -4.73
CA CYS A 252 -6.41 4.07 -5.39
C CYS A 252 -7.61 4.16 -4.45
N GLY A 253 -8.59 4.97 -4.86
CA GLY A 253 -9.86 5.13 -4.15
C GLY A 253 -10.22 6.61 -3.99
N ASN A 254 -10.82 6.91 -2.85
CA ASN A 254 -11.05 8.27 -2.40
C ASN A 254 -10.06 8.61 -1.28
N ASN A 255 -9.56 9.85 -1.24
CA ASN A 255 -8.57 10.30 -0.26
C ASN A 255 -9.11 10.39 1.19
N ASP A 256 -10.43 10.34 1.37
CA ASP A 256 -11.09 10.34 2.68
C ASP A 256 -12.39 9.52 2.64
N TYR A 257 -12.43 8.37 3.30
CA TYR A 257 -13.61 7.50 3.31
C TYR A 257 -14.86 8.13 3.96
N LYS A 258 -14.72 9.15 4.82
CA LYS A 258 -15.86 9.80 5.49
C LYS A 258 -16.53 10.84 4.57
N LYS A 259 -15.79 11.42 3.63
CA LYS A 259 -16.23 12.54 2.80
C LYS A 259 -17.06 12.13 1.57
N TYR A 260 -16.77 10.99 0.95
CA TYR A 260 -17.38 10.62 -0.34
C TYR A 260 -18.51 9.61 -0.21
N SER A 261 -19.50 9.75 -1.09
CA SER A 261 -20.66 8.86 -1.16
C SER A 261 -20.27 7.44 -1.60
N VAL A 262 -21.10 6.46 -1.21
CA VAL A 262 -20.98 5.07 -1.69
C VAL A 262 -20.97 5.00 -3.21
N GLN A 263 -21.77 5.82 -3.90
CA GLN A 263 -21.83 5.86 -5.35
C GLN A 263 -20.49 6.28 -5.98
N SER A 264 -19.82 7.31 -5.42
CA SER A 264 -18.48 7.73 -5.85
C SER A 264 -17.48 6.58 -5.71
N LYS A 265 -17.49 5.92 -4.54
CA LYS A 265 -16.61 4.77 -4.26
C LYS A 265 -16.86 3.62 -5.23
N VAL A 266 -18.12 3.29 -5.51
CA VAL A 266 -18.50 2.25 -6.48
C VAL A 266 -18.03 2.57 -7.90
N GLN A 267 -18.12 3.83 -8.34
CA GLN A 267 -17.65 4.24 -9.66
C GLN A 267 -16.13 4.09 -9.78
N ARG A 268 -15.37 4.56 -8.78
CA ARG A 268 -13.91 4.41 -8.73
C ARG A 268 -13.48 2.96 -8.65
N ALA A 269 -14.12 2.16 -7.79
CA ALA A 269 -13.84 0.73 -7.68
C ALA A 269 -14.00 0.01 -9.04
N LYS A 270 -15.07 0.31 -9.78
CA LYS A 270 -15.26 -0.21 -11.14
C LYS A 270 -14.18 0.27 -12.09
N HIS A 271 -13.79 1.54 -12.04
CA HIS A 271 -12.75 2.10 -12.89
C HIS A 271 -11.40 1.41 -12.67
N TYR A 272 -10.86 1.42 -11.45
CA TYR A 272 -9.51 0.90 -11.19
C TYR A 272 -9.42 -0.62 -11.37
N TYR A 273 -10.35 -1.40 -10.82
CA TYR A 273 -10.30 -2.86 -10.91
C TYR A 273 -10.68 -3.41 -12.29
N SER A 274 -11.03 -2.57 -13.27
CA SER A 274 -11.26 -2.96 -14.67
C SER A 274 -10.21 -2.41 -15.63
N MET A 275 -9.15 -1.76 -15.14
CA MET A 275 -8.10 -1.23 -15.99
C MET A 275 -7.46 -2.34 -16.85
N PRO A 276 -7.22 -2.07 -18.15
CA PRO A 276 -6.63 -3.04 -19.05
C PRO A 276 -5.14 -3.22 -18.76
N LYS A 277 -4.52 -4.18 -19.47
CA LYS A 277 -3.07 -4.32 -19.48
C LYS A 277 -2.45 -3.23 -20.36
N TYR A 278 -1.80 -2.24 -19.76
CA TYR A 278 -1.18 -1.14 -20.53
C TYR A 278 0.16 -1.54 -21.17
N VAL A 279 1.03 -2.24 -20.44
CA VAL A 279 2.38 -2.62 -20.88
C VAL A 279 2.68 -4.08 -20.54
N LYS A 280 3.76 -4.65 -21.09
CA LYS A 280 4.02 -6.10 -20.98
C LYS A 280 4.18 -6.55 -19.53
N ASN A 281 4.85 -5.74 -18.72
CA ASN A 281 5.12 -5.95 -17.30
C ASN A 281 4.02 -5.38 -16.37
N TYR A 282 2.89 -4.90 -16.91
CA TYR A 282 1.77 -4.42 -16.09
C TYR A 282 1.08 -5.57 -15.35
N VAL A 283 0.87 -5.39 -14.06
CA VAL A 283 0.30 -6.40 -13.15
C VAL A 283 -0.96 -5.92 -12.42
N GLY A 284 -1.54 -4.78 -12.79
CA GLY A 284 -2.66 -4.20 -12.04
C GLY A 284 -2.20 -3.58 -10.74
N GLY A 285 -2.48 -4.20 -9.59
CA GLY A 285 -2.12 -3.65 -8.27
C GLY A 285 -3.37 -3.15 -7.54
N TYR A 286 -4.04 -2.11 -8.02
CA TYR A 286 -5.38 -1.66 -7.59
C TYR A 286 -5.62 -1.60 -6.08
N PHE A 287 -4.62 -1.28 -5.26
CA PHE A 287 -4.77 -1.34 -3.80
C PHE A 287 -5.74 -0.27 -3.31
N TRP A 288 -6.98 -0.69 -3.02
CA TRP A 288 -8.00 0.20 -2.50
C TRP A 288 -7.67 0.61 -1.07
N TRP A 289 -7.39 1.90 -0.85
CA TRP A 289 -6.80 2.39 0.40
C TRP A 289 -7.67 2.14 1.63
N TYR A 290 -8.92 2.61 1.64
CA TYR A 290 -9.84 2.45 2.77
C TYR A 290 -10.70 1.18 2.65
N TRP A 291 -10.09 0.03 2.30
CA TRP A 291 -10.87 -1.18 2.00
C TRP A 291 -11.63 -1.68 3.23
N VAL A 292 -11.05 -1.63 4.43
CA VAL A 292 -11.76 -2.10 5.63
C VAL A 292 -13.00 -1.24 5.89
N GLN A 293 -12.83 0.07 5.85
CA GLN A 293 -13.86 1.07 6.13
C GLN A 293 -14.99 1.00 5.10
N ASP A 294 -14.67 0.74 3.83
CA ASP A 294 -15.65 0.71 2.75
C ASP A 294 -16.30 -0.66 2.52
N CYS A 295 -15.62 -1.73 2.89
CA CYS A 295 -16.01 -3.09 2.51
C CYS A 295 -16.32 -4.02 3.68
N VAL A 296 -16.04 -3.68 4.93
CA VAL A 296 -16.22 -4.58 6.08
C VAL A 296 -17.25 -4.01 7.05
N PRO A 297 -18.33 -4.74 7.38
CA PRO A 297 -18.69 -6.09 6.91
C PRO A 297 -19.16 -6.15 5.44
N HIS A 298 -18.87 -7.26 4.77
CA HIS A 298 -18.96 -7.37 3.30
C HIS A 298 -20.35 -7.70 2.73
N GLN A 299 -21.26 -8.25 3.55
CA GLN A 299 -22.51 -8.86 3.08
C GLN A 299 -23.40 -7.87 2.32
N ASN A 300 -23.41 -6.60 2.76
CA ASN A 300 -24.22 -5.54 2.17
C ASN A 300 -23.39 -4.38 1.57
N SER A 301 -22.06 -4.47 1.57
CA SER A 301 -21.22 -3.42 1.00
C SER A 301 -21.33 -3.39 -0.53
N GLU A 302 -21.81 -2.26 -1.06
CA GLU A 302 -21.83 -2.02 -2.50
C GLU A 302 -20.43 -1.85 -3.09
N VAL A 303 -19.50 -1.27 -2.33
CA VAL A 303 -18.09 -1.12 -2.75
C VAL A 303 -17.43 -2.49 -2.88
N PHE A 304 -17.64 -3.38 -1.89
CA PHE A 304 -17.16 -4.77 -1.96
C PHE A 304 -17.71 -5.51 -3.17
N LYS A 305 -19.01 -5.38 -3.44
CA LYS A 305 -19.66 -5.95 -4.64
C LYS A 305 -19.07 -5.39 -5.93
N ALA A 306 -18.78 -4.09 -5.99
CA ALA A 306 -18.22 -3.43 -7.15
C ALA A 306 -16.79 -3.90 -7.46
N ILE A 307 -15.92 -3.96 -6.44
CA ILE A 307 -14.56 -4.50 -6.56
C ILE A 307 -14.62 -5.94 -7.08
N ASN A 308 -15.35 -6.81 -6.38
CA ASN A 308 -15.37 -8.24 -6.72
C ASN A 308 -16.03 -8.54 -8.07
N SER A 309 -17.04 -7.77 -8.48
CA SER A 309 -17.65 -7.93 -9.80
C SER A 309 -16.68 -7.53 -10.91
N SER A 310 -15.88 -6.48 -10.70
CA SER A 310 -14.86 -6.02 -11.65
C SER A 310 -13.73 -7.05 -11.78
N ILE A 311 -13.24 -7.58 -10.65
CA ILE A 311 -12.28 -8.70 -10.64
C ILE A 311 -12.82 -9.92 -11.40
N LYS A 312 -14.08 -10.30 -11.20
CA LYS A 312 -14.67 -11.43 -11.94
C LYS A 312 -14.73 -11.19 -13.45
N GLN A 313 -14.84 -9.94 -13.90
CA GLN A 313 -14.87 -9.62 -15.33
C GLN A 313 -13.49 -9.76 -15.97
N THR A 314 -12.41 -9.43 -15.24
CA THR A 314 -11.03 -9.55 -15.74
C THR A 314 -10.50 -10.98 -15.74
N LEU A 315 -11.20 -11.93 -15.11
CA LEU A 315 -10.86 -13.37 -15.10
C LEU A 315 -11.50 -14.18 -16.24
N LYS A 316 -12.41 -13.56 -17.01
CA LYS A 316 -13.07 -14.20 -18.17
C LYS A 316 -12.22 -14.04 -19.41
#